data_AF-A0A4Q5KIN0-F1
#
_entry.id   AF-A0A4Q5KIN0-F1
#
_cell.length_a   1.000
_cell.length_b   1.000
_cell.length_c   1.000
_cell.angle_alpha   90.00
_cell.angle_beta   90.00
_cell.angle_gamma   90.00
#
_symmetry.space_group_name_H-M   'P 1'
#
loop_
_entity.id
_entity.type
_entity.pdbx_description
1 polymer ?
#
loop_
_entity_poly.entity_id
_entity_poly.type
_entity_poly.pdbx_seq_one_letter_code
_entity_poly.pdbx_strand_id
1 'polypeptide(L)'
;MDKSIFLSSDIDIDTFASCLKKKYSRNSLISFKNDWNNFVVFCQLHHVMALPASTTAIRIFIEKQAKEKKLASIKRSLISISHVHNAFELKDPTQTAQVKAAVGKIRLDKRDDSKQTEGITLSMLAELERQLSSSVELKDIRDLVIWHLMFELLLKRGELRDLTLDDVCFDEFGNCVIQLQQNYYPLSQETTLLLNKWLSASHLTEGYLFRGLDRHQNLSSSHLNDSSIYRIFRRANELLNLEVNFSGLSARVGATKELSKCGYTVHEIQELGRWVSPAMPNQYIGNIERSERQKDKFKKKPE
;
A
#
# COMPACT_ATOMS: atom_id res chain seq x y z
N MET A 1 8.21 -11.16 30.50
CA MET A 1 8.65 -10.07 29.61
C MET A 1 9.02 -8.90 30.50
N ASP A 2 10.20 -8.29 30.35
CA ASP A 2 10.56 -7.13 31.17
C ASP A 2 9.82 -5.87 30.66
N LYS A 3 9.07 -5.26 31.57
CA LYS A 3 8.29 -4.04 31.32
C LYS A 3 9.18 -2.84 31.03
N SER A 4 10.37 -2.78 31.62
CA SER A 4 11.30 -1.64 31.51
C SER A 4 11.71 -1.37 30.06
N ILE A 5 11.90 -2.44 29.28
CA ILE A 5 12.28 -2.39 27.86
C ILE A 5 11.22 -1.64 27.04
N PHE A 6 9.94 -1.88 27.31
CA PHE A 6 8.82 -1.24 26.60
C PHE A 6 8.59 0.23 26.98
N LEU A 7 9.32 0.75 27.96
CA LEU A 7 9.30 2.17 28.33
C LEU A 7 10.42 2.97 27.64
N SER A 8 11.29 2.31 26.86
CA SER A 8 12.27 2.95 25.99
C SER A 8 11.61 3.46 24.70
N SER A 9 12.12 4.58 24.18
CA SER A 9 11.70 5.16 22.89
C SER A 9 12.23 4.39 21.68
N ASP A 10 13.11 3.41 21.89
CA ASP A 10 13.89 2.77 20.81
C ASP A 10 13.89 1.23 20.89
N ILE A 11 12.75 0.64 21.24
CA ILE A 11 12.61 -0.82 21.14
C ILE A 11 12.76 -1.26 19.67
N ASP A 12 13.41 -2.39 19.47
CA ASP A 12 13.56 -3.01 18.16
C ASP A 12 12.30 -3.78 17.74
N ILE A 13 12.26 -4.22 16.47
CA ILE A 13 11.11 -4.88 15.88
C ILE A 13 10.88 -6.28 16.48
N ASP A 14 11.95 -7.01 16.80
CA ASP A 14 11.86 -8.39 17.26
C ASP A 14 11.39 -8.43 18.71
N THR A 15 11.90 -7.51 19.54
CA THR A 15 11.41 -7.23 20.89
C THR A 15 9.93 -6.87 20.86
N PHE A 16 9.49 -5.96 19.99
CA PHE A 16 8.07 -5.64 19.88
C PHE A 16 7.25 -6.84 19.39
N ALA A 17 7.74 -7.59 18.39
CA ALA A 17 7.04 -8.75 17.87
C ALA A 17 6.80 -9.82 18.94
N SER A 18 7.73 -9.97 19.90
CA SER A 18 7.59 -10.90 21.03
C SER A 18 6.37 -10.63 21.91
N CYS A 19 5.81 -9.41 21.91
CA CYS A 19 4.61 -9.06 22.68
C CYS A 19 3.30 -9.39 21.96
N LEU A 20 3.35 -9.74 20.67
CA LEU A 20 2.15 -9.96 19.87
C LEU A 20 1.73 -11.44 19.90
N LYS A 21 0.45 -11.68 20.22
CA LYS A 21 -0.14 -13.03 20.22
C LYS A 21 -0.33 -13.62 18.82
N LYS A 22 -0.45 -12.77 17.79
CA LYS A 22 -0.65 -13.17 16.39
C LYS A 22 0.59 -12.85 15.58
N LYS A 23 0.84 -13.62 14.51
CA LYS A 23 1.86 -13.29 13.53
C LYS A 23 1.36 -12.17 12.62
N TYR A 24 2.19 -11.16 12.43
CA TYR A 24 1.91 -10.02 11.54
C TYR A 24 3.00 -9.89 10.48
N SER A 25 2.67 -9.25 9.36
CA SER A 25 3.67 -8.93 8.34
C SER A 25 4.73 -7.97 8.89
N ARG A 26 5.95 -8.02 8.35
CA ARG A 26 7.07 -7.14 8.76
C ARG A 26 6.69 -5.66 8.74
N ASN A 27 5.95 -5.21 7.72
CA ASN A 27 5.49 -3.82 7.60
C ASN A 27 4.49 -3.43 8.71
N SER A 28 3.61 -4.36 9.10
CA SER A 28 2.71 -4.16 10.23
C SER A 28 3.50 -4.05 11.54
N LEU A 29 4.52 -4.88 11.75
CA LEU A 29 5.38 -4.82 12.93
C LEU A 29 6.13 -3.49 13.03
N ILE A 30 6.74 -3.02 11.94
CA ILE A 30 7.40 -1.70 11.88
C ILE A 30 6.41 -0.59 12.25
N SER A 31 5.20 -0.68 11.70
CA SER A 31 4.13 0.28 11.93
C SER A 31 3.71 0.32 13.41
N PHE A 32 3.48 -0.84 14.03
CA PHE A 32 3.09 -0.93 15.42
C PHE A 32 4.19 -0.50 16.39
N LYS A 33 5.43 -0.92 16.12
CA LYS A 33 6.63 -0.51 16.87
C LYS A 33 6.80 1.01 16.86
N ASN A 34 6.69 1.64 15.68
CA ASN A 34 6.78 3.10 15.56
C ASN A 34 5.63 3.83 16.28
N ASP A 35 4.42 3.28 16.21
CA ASP A 35 3.27 3.84 16.92
C ASP A 35 3.46 3.79 18.45
N TRP A 36 4.00 2.68 18.96
CA TRP A 36 4.31 2.52 20.38
C TRP A 36 5.41 3.47 20.83
N ASN A 37 6.53 3.55 20.11
CA ASN A 37 7.62 4.48 20.45
C ASN A 37 7.14 5.94 20.46
N ASN A 38 6.32 6.32 19.49
CA ASN A 38 5.71 7.65 19.45
C ASN A 38 4.79 7.93 20.66
N PHE A 39 4.10 6.90 21.17
CA PHE A 39 3.30 7.02 22.40
C PHE A 39 4.18 7.12 23.65
N VAL A 40 5.25 6.33 23.75
CA VAL A 40 6.23 6.39 24.85
C VAL A 40 6.87 7.79 24.92
N VAL A 41 7.33 8.33 23.79
CA VAL A 41 7.89 9.69 23.70
C VAL A 41 6.87 10.73 24.17
N PHE A 42 5.61 10.61 23.74
CA PHE A 42 4.55 11.49 24.24
C PHE A 42 4.41 11.40 25.77
N CYS A 43 4.37 10.19 26.33
CA CYS A 43 4.26 9.98 27.77
C CYS A 43 5.43 10.59 28.54
N GLN A 44 6.65 10.43 28.06
CA GLN A 44 7.86 11.02 28.65
C GLN A 44 7.80 12.55 28.63
N LEU A 45 7.46 13.15 27.49
CA LEU A 45 7.33 14.62 27.35
C LEU A 45 6.26 15.23 28.26
N HIS A 46 5.21 14.47 28.56
CA HIS A 46 4.10 14.90 29.40
C HIS A 46 4.20 14.39 30.84
N HIS A 47 5.32 13.76 31.23
CA HIS A 47 5.56 13.19 32.56
C HIS A 47 4.43 12.26 33.07
N VAL A 48 3.90 11.41 32.18
CA VAL A 48 2.88 10.41 32.50
C VAL A 48 3.38 9.00 32.19
N MET A 49 2.78 7.98 32.80
CA MET A 49 3.15 6.58 32.54
C MET A 49 2.60 6.09 31.19
N ALA A 50 3.45 5.42 30.41
CA ALA A 50 3.07 4.75 29.16
C ALA A 50 2.48 3.34 29.40
N LEU A 51 2.85 2.69 30.51
CA LEU A 51 2.41 1.34 30.82
C LEU A 51 2.34 1.14 32.36
N PRO A 52 1.18 0.87 32.97
CA PRO A 52 -0.15 1.08 32.38
C PRO A 52 -0.39 2.56 32.08
N ALA A 53 -0.91 2.86 30.90
CA ALA A 53 -1.34 4.19 30.54
C ALA A 53 -2.69 4.53 31.18
N SER A 54 -2.87 5.79 31.56
CA SER A 54 -4.18 6.29 31.99
C SER A 54 -5.07 6.56 30.77
N THR A 55 -6.38 6.42 30.95
CA THR A 55 -7.39 6.79 29.94
C THR A 55 -7.19 8.23 29.44
N THR A 56 -6.87 9.15 30.35
CA THR A 56 -6.63 10.57 30.06
C THR A 56 -5.41 10.73 29.15
N ALA A 57 -4.31 10.03 29.41
CA ALA A 57 -3.11 10.08 28.58
C ALA A 57 -3.40 9.61 27.14
N ILE A 58 -4.15 8.51 26.98
CA ILE A 58 -4.56 8.02 25.65
C ILE A 58 -5.42 9.05 24.92
N ARG A 59 -6.42 9.63 25.61
CA ARG A 59 -7.31 10.63 25.02
C ARG A 59 -6.53 11.84 24.50
N ILE A 60 -5.69 12.44 25.35
CA ILE A 60 -4.89 13.62 24.98
C ILE A 60 -3.92 13.27 23.84
N PHE A 61 -3.31 12.09 23.87
CA PHE A 61 -2.42 11.62 22.80
C PHE A 61 -3.13 11.55 21.45
N ILE A 62 -4.31 10.93 21.36
CA ILE A 62 -5.02 10.81 20.08
C ILE A 62 -5.59 12.14 19.60
N GLU A 63 -6.00 13.02 20.51
CA GLU A 63 -6.44 14.38 20.18
C GLU A 63 -5.29 15.22 19.61
N LYS A 64 -4.09 15.10 20.18
CA LYS A 64 -2.86 15.72 19.64
C LYS A 64 -2.54 15.16 18.25
N GLN A 65 -2.54 13.84 18.11
CA GLN A 65 -2.24 13.17 16.85
C GLN A 65 -3.26 13.48 15.75
N ALA A 66 -4.52 13.76 16.11
CA ALA A 66 -5.57 14.13 15.17
C ALA A 66 -5.30 15.43 14.41
N LYS A 67 -4.44 16.31 14.94
CA LYS A 67 -4.06 17.56 14.25
C LYS A 67 -3.26 17.29 12.97
N GLU A 68 -2.49 16.21 12.95
CA GLU A 68 -1.52 15.95 11.87
C GLU A 68 -1.77 14.62 11.14
N LYS A 69 -2.36 13.64 11.82
CA LYS A 69 -2.50 12.27 11.32
C LYS A 69 -3.93 11.96 10.90
N LYS A 70 -4.04 11.12 9.87
CA LYS A 70 -5.33 10.56 9.41
C LYS A 70 -5.93 9.64 10.48
N LEU A 71 -7.27 9.54 10.50
CA LEU A 71 -8.00 8.67 11.43
C LEU A 71 -7.51 7.22 11.41
N ALA A 72 -7.16 6.69 10.24
CA ALA A 72 -6.62 5.33 10.10
C ALA A 72 -5.32 5.12 10.89
N SER A 73 -4.41 6.10 10.88
CA SER A 73 -3.16 6.05 11.65
C SER A 73 -3.42 6.10 13.15
N ILE A 74 -4.40 6.91 13.57
CA ILE A 74 -4.78 7.02 14.99
C ILE A 74 -5.35 5.69 15.48
N LYS A 75 -6.25 5.06 14.72
CA LYS A 75 -6.80 3.74 15.05
C LYS A 75 -5.71 2.67 15.12
N ARG A 76 -4.74 2.69 14.21
CA ARG A 76 -3.60 1.77 14.23
C ARG A 76 -2.72 1.98 15.47
N SER A 77 -2.53 3.23 15.88
CA SER A 77 -1.77 3.55 17.09
C SER A 77 -2.47 3.04 18.35
N LEU A 78 -3.80 3.18 18.44
CA LEU A 78 -4.59 2.58 19.53
C LEU A 78 -4.47 1.04 19.55
N ILE A 79 -4.49 0.38 18.39
CA ILE A 79 -4.27 -1.08 18.30
C ILE A 79 -2.89 -1.46 18.85
N SER A 80 -1.85 -0.70 18.50
CA SER A 80 -0.48 -0.92 18.98
C SER A 80 -0.37 -0.79 20.50
N ILE A 81 -1.01 0.24 21.08
CA ILE A 81 -1.07 0.46 22.53
C ILE A 81 -1.85 -0.68 23.22
N SER A 82 -2.98 -1.08 22.64
CA SER A 82 -3.80 -2.21 23.12
C SER A 82 -3.00 -3.52 23.14
N HIS A 83 -2.23 -3.80 22.08
CA HIS A 83 -1.37 -4.98 22.03
C HIS A 83 -0.39 -5.03 23.19
N VAL A 84 0.32 -3.93 23.46
CA VAL A 84 1.29 -3.90 24.57
C VAL A 84 0.59 -4.07 25.92
N HIS A 85 -0.51 -3.38 26.19
CA HIS A 85 -1.23 -3.53 27.46
C HIS A 85 -1.71 -4.97 27.67
N ASN A 86 -2.30 -5.59 26.64
CA ASN A 86 -2.77 -6.96 26.69
C ASN A 86 -1.64 -7.98 26.85
N ALA A 87 -0.44 -7.70 26.32
CA ALA A 87 0.74 -8.57 26.45
C ALA A 87 1.26 -8.63 27.89
N PHE A 88 1.07 -7.56 28.65
CA PHE A 88 1.41 -7.49 30.08
C PHE A 88 0.22 -7.79 31.00
N GLU A 89 -0.88 -8.32 30.45
CA GLU A 89 -2.11 -8.66 31.20
C GLU A 89 -2.73 -7.46 31.94
N LEU A 90 -2.50 -6.26 31.42
CA LEU A 90 -3.03 -5.02 31.96
C LEU A 90 -4.37 -4.67 31.29
N LYS A 91 -5.24 -4.01 32.05
CA LYS A 91 -6.50 -3.47 31.51
C LYS A 91 -6.22 -2.52 30.35
N ASP A 92 -6.87 -2.77 29.21
CA ASP A 92 -6.70 -1.95 28.01
C ASP A 92 -7.36 -0.56 28.14
N PRO A 93 -6.59 0.53 28.24
CA PRO A 93 -7.14 1.88 28.40
C PRO A 93 -7.80 2.42 27.12
N THR A 94 -7.51 1.81 25.96
CA THR A 94 -8.04 2.23 24.65
C THR A 94 -9.51 1.87 24.46
N GLN A 95 -10.02 0.92 25.24
CA GLN A 95 -11.40 0.41 25.12
C GLN A 95 -12.43 1.17 25.95
N THR A 96 -12.00 2.17 26.72
CA THR A 96 -12.86 2.97 27.58
C THR A 96 -13.85 3.83 26.79
N ALA A 97 -15.00 4.14 27.39
CA ALA A 97 -16.02 4.99 26.77
C ALA A 97 -15.47 6.37 26.38
N GLN A 98 -14.57 6.93 27.20
CA GLN A 98 -13.94 8.23 26.94
C GLN A 98 -13.06 8.21 25.67
N VAL A 99 -12.22 7.17 25.50
CA VAL A 99 -11.39 7.04 24.29
C VAL A 99 -12.27 6.77 23.07
N LYS A 100 -13.27 5.90 23.19
CA LYS A 100 -14.23 5.63 22.10
C LYS A 100 -14.99 6.89 21.67
N ALA A 101 -15.42 7.71 22.61
CA ALA A 101 -16.07 9.00 22.34
C ALA A 101 -15.13 9.98 21.63
N ALA A 102 -13.88 10.09 22.09
CA ALA A 102 -12.88 10.94 21.44
C ALA A 102 -12.57 10.49 20.00
N VAL A 103 -12.41 9.18 19.75
CA VAL A 103 -12.27 8.64 18.39
C VAL A 103 -13.52 8.94 17.55
N GLY A 104 -14.72 8.86 18.15
CA GLY A 104 -15.98 9.23 17.51
C GLY A 104 -16.01 10.69 17.06
N LYS A 105 -15.54 11.61 17.90
CA LYS A 105 -15.40 13.04 17.57
C LYS A 105 -14.38 13.26 16.45
N ILE A 106 -13.18 12.70 16.59
CA ILE A 106 -12.12 12.79 15.55
C ILE A 106 -12.64 12.25 14.20
N ARG A 107 -13.46 11.20 14.21
CA ARG A 107 -14.07 10.67 12.99
C ARG A 107 -15.04 11.66 12.33
N LEU A 108 -15.84 12.38 13.12
CA LEU A 108 -16.75 13.40 12.59
C LEU A 108 -15.96 14.58 12.01
N ASP A 109 -14.94 15.04 12.75
CA ASP A 109 -14.10 16.17 12.34
C ASP A 109 -13.29 15.87 11.06
N LYS A 110 -12.90 14.60 10.85
CA LYS A 110 -12.07 14.16 9.71
C LYS A 110 -12.85 13.52 8.56
N ARG A 111 -14.18 13.64 8.53
CA ARG A 111 -15.02 12.95 7.54
C ARG A 111 -14.63 13.25 6.08
N ASP A 112 -14.13 14.46 5.83
CA ASP A 112 -13.81 14.95 4.49
C ASP A 112 -12.30 14.87 4.14
N ASP A 113 -11.45 14.37 5.05
CA ASP A 113 -10.00 14.30 4.85
C ASP A 113 -9.56 13.21 3.84
N SER A 114 -10.45 12.26 3.50
CA SER A 114 -10.09 11.13 2.64
C SER A 114 -10.41 11.41 1.16
N LYS A 115 -9.47 12.07 0.46
CA LYS A 115 -9.51 12.13 -1.01
C LYS A 115 -9.07 10.77 -1.60
N GLN A 116 -9.85 10.27 -2.56
CA GLN A 116 -9.46 9.10 -3.34
C GLN A 116 -8.20 9.41 -4.15
N THR A 117 -7.32 8.43 -4.33
CA THR A 117 -6.16 8.55 -5.20
C THR A 117 -6.60 8.72 -6.66
N GLU A 118 -6.02 9.68 -7.36
CA GLU A 118 -6.25 9.85 -8.80
C GLU A 118 -5.65 8.68 -9.59
N GLY A 119 -6.39 8.23 -10.60
CA GLY A 119 -6.00 7.11 -11.45
C GLY A 119 -5.30 7.59 -12.72
N ILE A 120 -4.29 6.85 -13.17
CA ILE A 120 -3.72 7.05 -14.51
C ILE A 120 -4.74 6.55 -15.56
N THR A 121 -4.86 7.21 -16.71
CA THR A 121 -5.81 6.82 -17.76
C THR A 121 -5.09 6.16 -18.94
N LEU A 122 -5.83 5.46 -19.81
CA LEU A 122 -5.30 4.95 -21.08
C LEU A 122 -4.70 6.06 -21.95
N SER A 123 -5.35 7.23 -22.01
CA SER A 123 -4.82 8.37 -22.76
C SER A 123 -3.49 8.90 -22.20
N MET A 124 -3.31 8.86 -20.88
CA MET A 124 -2.05 9.22 -20.23
C MET A 124 -0.95 8.18 -20.50
N LEU A 125 -1.30 6.89 -20.51
CA LEU A 125 -0.36 5.81 -20.86
C LEU A 125 0.11 5.95 -22.32
N ALA A 126 -0.82 6.14 -23.26
CA ALA A 126 -0.50 6.35 -24.67
C ALA A 126 0.39 7.60 -24.88
N GLU A 127 0.15 8.66 -24.11
CA GLU A 127 0.99 9.86 -24.14
C GLU A 127 2.41 9.60 -23.60
N LEU A 128 2.54 8.87 -22.49
CA LEU A 128 3.84 8.47 -21.96
C LEU A 128 4.61 7.60 -22.95
N GLU A 129 3.93 6.63 -23.57
CA GLU A 129 4.51 5.78 -24.61
C GLU A 129 5.00 6.61 -25.80
N ARG A 130 4.17 7.55 -26.28
CA ARG A 130 4.54 8.46 -27.38
C ARG A 130 5.81 9.25 -27.05
N GLN A 131 5.89 9.83 -25.86
CA GLN A 131 7.06 10.63 -25.43
C GLN A 131 8.33 9.79 -25.29
N LEU A 132 8.22 8.54 -24.86
CA LEU A 132 9.36 7.68 -24.53
C LEU A 132 9.67 6.61 -25.59
N SER A 133 8.91 6.57 -26.69
CA SER A 133 8.98 5.55 -27.75
C SER A 133 10.40 5.34 -28.31
N SER A 134 11.10 6.44 -28.59
CA SER A 134 12.46 6.46 -29.14
C SER A 134 13.57 6.39 -28.08
N SER A 135 13.22 6.34 -26.78
CA SER A 135 14.22 6.31 -25.72
C SER A 135 14.96 4.96 -25.71
N VAL A 136 16.28 5.06 -25.55
CA VAL A 136 17.22 3.94 -25.34
C VAL A 136 17.60 3.79 -23.88
N GLU A 137 17.19 4.72 -23.03
CA GLU A 137 17.51 4.74 -21.61
C GLU A 137 16.78 3.58 -20.91
N LEU A 138 17.52 2.74 -20.21
CA LEU A 138 16.99 1.55 -19.55
C LEU A 138 15.90 1.90 -18.53
N LYS A 139 16.04 3.06 -17.87
CA LYS A 139 15.04 3.60 -16.95
C LYS A 139 13.69 3.87 -17.64
N ASP A 140 13.70 4.36 -18.87
CA ASP A 140 12.49 4.77 -19.59
C ASP A 140 11.72 3.55 -20.07
N ILE A 141 12.46 2.60 -20.63
CA ILE A 141 11.94 1.30 -21.04
C ILE A 141 11.30 0.61 -19.83
N ARG A 142 12.01 0.57 -18.69
CA ARG A 142 11.48 -0.02 -17.44
C ARG A 142 10.19 0.66 -16.98
N ASP A 143 10.21 1.99 -16.88
CA ASP A 143 9.11 2.75 -16.30
C ASP A 143 7.83 2.60 -17.16
N LEU A 144 7.97 2.59 -18.49
CA LEU A 144 6.86 2.32 -19.42
C LEU A 144 6.21 0.95 -19.15
N VAL A 145 7.02 -0.13 -19.12
CA VAL A 145 6.49 -1.47 -18.85
C VAL A 145 5.80 -1.51 -17.50
N ILE A 146 6.39 -0.89 -16.47
CA ILE A 146 5.80 -0.87 -15.12
C ILE A 146 4.43 -0.17 -15.12
N TRP A 147 4.28 0.99 -15.77
CA TRP A 147 2.99 1.68 -15.81
C TRP A 147 1.91 0.87 -16.53
N HIS A 148 2.24 0.28 -17.68
CA HIS A 148 1.32 -0.56 -18.45
C HIS A 148 0.96 -1.85 -17.71
N LEU A 149 1.97 -2.59 -17.24
CA LEU A 149 1.77 -3.87 -16.54
C LEU A 149 0.96 -3.71 -15.25
N MET A 150 1.25 -2.67 -14.45
CA MET A 150 0.47 -2.39 -13.24
C MET A 150 -0.97 -1.98 -13.56
N PHE A 151 -1.21 -1.29 -14.68
CA PHE A 151 -2.55 -0.89 -15.10
C PHE A 151 -3.33 -2.12 -15.58
N GLU A 152 -2.79 -2.85 -16.56
CA GLU A 152 -3.45 -3.97 -17.21
C GLU A 152 -3.75 -5.13 -16.25
N LEU A 153 -2.80 -5.50 -15.38
CA LEU A 153 -2.98 -6.59 -14.42
C LEU A 153 -3.49 -6.14 -13.05
N LEU A 154 -3.81 -4.84 -12.91
CA LEU A 154 -4.21 -4.20 -11.65
C LEU A 154 -3.25 -4.55 -10.49
N LEU A 155 -1.93 -4.57 -10.71
CA LEU A 155 -0.96 -5.03 -9.70
C LEU A 155 -0.91 -4.11 -8.48
N LYS A 156 -0.80 -4.70 -7.28
CA LYS A 156 -0.29 -3.99 -6.09
C LYS A 156 1.22 -3.80 -6.25
N ARG A 157 1.78 -2.80 -5.55
CA ARG A 157 3.23 -2.55 -5.51
C ARG A 157 4.03 -3.79 -5.09
N GLY A 158 3.54 -4.55 -4.10
CA GLY A 158 4.18 -5.79 -3.67
C GLY A 158 4.16 -6.87 -4.75
N GLU A 159 3.04 -7.02 -5.46
CA GLU A 159 2.94 -7.95 -6.58
C GLU A 159 3.95 -7.59 -7.69
N LEU A 160 4.01 -6.31 -8.10
CA LEU A 160 5.01 -5.86 -9.08
C LEU A 160 6.44 -6.13 -8.62
N ARG A 161 6.73 -5.81 -7.35
CA ARG A 161 8.07 -5.94 -6.77
C ARG A 161 8.54 -7.38 -6.75
N ASP A 162 7.63 -8.29 -6.45
CA ASP A 162 7.95 -9.69 -6.19
C ASP A 162 7.91 -10.53 -7.48
N LEU A 163 7.46 -9.97 -8.62
CA LEU A 163 7.52 -10.61 -9.94
C LEU A 163 8.96 -10.98 -10.34
N THR A 164 9.11 -12.18 -10.87
CA THR A 164 10.34 -12.78 -11.36
C THR A 164 10.26 -13.06 -12.86
N LEU A 165 11.40 -13.36 -13.48
CA LEU A 165 11.41 -13.80 -14.88
C LEU A 165 10.65 -15.12 -15.08
N ASP A 166 10.64 -16.01 -14.08
CA ASP A 166 9.94 -17.29 -14.14
C ASP A 166 8.41 -17.11 -14.19
N ASP A 167 7.91 -15.97 -13.73
CA ASP A 167 6.49 -15.62 -13.81
C ASP A 167 6.06 -15.15 -15.22
N VAL A 168 7.02 -14.91 -16.13
CA VAL A 168 6.76 -14.46 -17.49
C VAL A 168 6.79 -15.66 -18.44
N CYS A 169 5.63 -16.04 -18.97
CA CYS A 169 5.54 -17.16 -19.90
C CYS A 169 5.10 -16.67 -21.29
N PHE A 170 5.71 -17.23 -22.32
CA PHE A 170 5.34 -16.99 -23.72
C PHE A 170 4.79 -18.27 -24.33
N ASP A 171 3.73 -18.14 -25.12
CA ASP A 171 3.27 -19.23 -25.98
C ASP A 171 4.05 -19.29 -27.31
N GLU A 172 3.75 -20.28 -28.14
CA GLU A 172 4.39 -20.48 -29.45
C GLU A 172 4.12 -19.35 -30.47
N PHE A 173 3.11 -18.53 -30.22
CA PHE A 173 2.74 -17.38 -31.06
C PHE A 173 3.31 -16.06 -30.54
N GLY A 174 4.06 -16.09 -29.42
CA GLY A 174 4.64 -14.92 -28.79
C GLY A 174 3.67 -14.11 -27.93
N ASN A 175 2.47 -14.65 -27.61
CA ASN A 175 1.60 -14.03 -26.62
C ASN A 175 2.19 -14.25 -25.23
N CYS A 176 2.20 -13.18 -24.43
CA CYS A 176 2.71 -13.24 -23.08
C CYS A 176 1.58 -13.46 -22.07
N VAL A 177 1.80 -14.36 -21.12
CA VAL A 177 1.00 -14.48 -19.90
C VAL A 177 1.90 -14.23 -18.68
N ILE A 178 1.35 -13.57 -17.67
CA ILE A 178 2.02 -13.39 -16.38
C ILE A 178 1.36 -14.30 -15.35
N GLN A 179 2.17 -15.14 -14.72
CA GLN A 179 1.74 -15.95 -13.59
C GLN A 179 1.69 -15.08 -12.34
N LEU A 180 0.54 -15.04 -11.67
CA LEU A 180 0.38 -14.45 -10.35
C LEU A 180 -0.28 -15.46 -9.44
N GLN A 181 0.44 -15.87 -8.39
CA GLN A 181 0.00 -16.95 -7.49
C GLN A 181 -0.25 -18.23 -8.30
N GLN A 182 -1.51 -18.67 -8.43
CA GLN A 182 -1.92 -19.89 -9.12
C GLN A 182 -2.62 -19.62 -10.46
N ASN A 183 -2.69 -18.35 -10.88
CA ASN A 183 -3.45 -17.94 -12.07
C ASN A 183 -2.53 -17.34 -13.13
N TYR A 184 -2.92 -17.46 -14.39
CA TYR A 184 -2.23 -16.90 -15.55
C TYR A 184 -3.07 -15.77 -16.15
N TYR A 185 -2.46 -14.61 -16.35
CA TYR A 185 -3.12 -13.44 -16.89
C TYR A 185 -2.51 -13.06 -18.24
N PRO A 186 -3.26 -13.15 -19.35
CA PRO A 186 -2.75 -12.75 -20.65
C PRO A 186 -2.50 -11.24 -20.70
N LEU A 187 -1.44 -10.86 -21.40
CA LEU A 187 -1.14 -9.48 -21.73
C LEU A 187 -1.59 -9.16 -23.15
N SER A 188 -2.00 -7.91 -23.34
CA SER A 188 -2.17 -7.29 -24.64
C SER A 188 -0.88 -7.35 -25.45
N GLN A 189 -1.01 -7.28 -26.77
CA GLN A 189 0.13 -7.23 -27.67
C GLN A 189 1.01 -6.00 -27.38
N GLU A 190 0.39 -4.86 -27.07
CA GLU A 190 1.08 -3.60 -26.72
C GLU A 190 1.99 -3.78 -25.51
N THR A 191 1.46 -4.25 -24.37
CA THR A 191 2.26 -4.49 -23.16
C THR A 191 3.28 -5.60 -23.36
N THR A 192 2.97 -6.62 -24.15
CA THR A 192 3.92 -7.69 -24.53
C THR A 192 5.13 -7.13 -25.28
N LEU A 193 4.92 -6.20 -26.21
CA LEU A 193 6.02 -5.54 -26.95
C LEU A 193 6.90 -4.70 -26.03
N LEU A 194 6.28 -3.92 -25.13
CA LEU A 194 7.03 -3.14 -24.13
C LEU A 194 7.86 -4.06 -23.23
N LEU A 195 7.26 -5.16 -22.75
CA LEU A 195 7.93 -6.14 -21.89
C LEU A 195 9.12 -6.80 -22.62
N ASN A 196 8.95 -7.19 -23.88
CA ASN A 196 10.04 -7.73 -24.70
C ASN A 196 11.18 -6.73 -24.90
N LYS A 197 10.86 -5.44 -25.08
CA LYS A 197 11.87 -4.36 -25.15
C LYS A 197 12.67 -4.28 -23.85
N TRP A 198 12.00 -4.39 -22.70
CA TRP A 198 12.66 -4.43 -21.39
C TRP A 198 13.55 -5.67 -21.19
N LEU A 199 13.04 -6.86 -21.48
CA LEU A 199 13.81 -8.10 -21.35
C LEU A 199 15.07 -8.07 -22.22
N SER A 200 14.94 -7.57 -23.45
CA SER A 200 16.06 -7.43 -24.39
C SER A 200 17.10 -6.41 -23.91
N ALA A 201 16.66 -5.24 -23.42
CA ALA A 201 17.56 -4.16 -23.01
C ALA A 201 18.22 -4.38 -21.63
N SER A 202 17.55 -5.11 -20.74
CA SER A 202 18.03 -5.35 -19.36
C SER A 202 19.01 -6.52 -19.25
N HIS A 203 19.05 -7.41 -20.26
CA HIS A 203 19.88 -8.61 -20.28
C HIS A 203 19.73 -9.49 -19.02
N LEU A 204 18.55 -9.47 -18.40
CA LEU A 204 18.26 -10.28 -17.23
C LEU A 204 18.02 -11.73 -17.63
N THR A 205 18.71 -12.66 -16.95
CA THR A 205 18.58 -14.11 -17.20
C THR A 205 17.92 -14.88 -16.06
N GLU A 206 17.83 -14.29 -14.87
CA GLU A 206 17.20 -14.90 -13.70
C GLU A 206 16.69 -13.85 -12.69
N GLY A 207 15.93 -14.28 -11.69
CA GLY A 207 15.53 -13.46 -10.53
C GLY A 207 14.42 -12.44 -10.84
N TYR A 208 14.46 -11.29 -10.15
CA TYR A 208 13.38 -10.29 -10.22
C TYR A 208 13.25 -9.65 -11.61
N LEU A 209 12.01 -9.57 -12.10
CA LEU A 209 11.67 -8.98 -13.38
C LEU A 209 12.03 -7.49 -13.44
N PHE A 210 11.79 -6.77 -12.34
CA PHE A 210 12.16 -5.36 -12.21
C PHE A 210 13.10 -5.12 -11.04
N ARG A 211 14.23 -4.48 -11.35
CA ARG A 211 15.30 -4.20 -10.38
C ARG A 211 15.53 -2.70 -10.20
N GLY A 212 16.15 -2.35 -9.07
CA GLY A 212 16.62 -0.99 -8.84
C GLY A 212 17.64 -0.56 -9.90
N LEU A 213 17.63 0.73 -10.26
CA LEU A 213 18.66 1.34 -11.11
C LEU A 213 19.41 2.39 -10.29
N ASP A 214 20.73 2.43 -10.39
CA ASP A 214 21.53 3.54 -9.87
C ASP A 214 21.46 4.76 -10.81
N ARG A 215 22.15 5.85 -10.44
CA ARG A 215 22.18 7.09 -11.25
C ARG A 215 22.91 6.93 -12.59
N HIS A 216 23.67 5.85 -12.77
CA HIS A 216 24.41 5.51 -13.98
C HIS A 216 23.69 4.43 -14.80
N GLN A 217 22.46 4.06 -14.43
CA GLN A 217 21.63 3.02 -15.06
C GLN A 217 22.14 1.59 -14.91
N ASN A 218 23.00 1.33 -13.91
CA ASN A 218 23.36 -0.05 -13.58
C ASN A 218 22.22 -0.72 -12.82
N LEU A 219 21.89 -1.95 -13.20
CA LEU A 219 20.91 -2.79 -12.52
C LEU A 219 21.47 -3.28 -11.18
N SER A 220 20.69 -3.06 -10.12
CA SER A 220 20.93 -3.72 -8.84
C SER A 220 20.62 -5.22 -8.94
N SER A 221 21.21 -6.02 -8.05
CA SER A 221 20.78 -7.41 -7.81
C SER A 221 19.45 -7.49 -7.04
N SER A 222 19.04 -6.41 -6.36
CA SER A 222 17.83 -6.38 -5.54
C SER A 222 16.59 -5.96 -6.34
N HIS A 223 15.42 -6.46 -5.92
CA HIS A 223 14.12 -6.01 -6.42
C HIS A 223 13.91 -4.50 -6.19
N LEU A 224 12.93 -3.91 -6.89
CA LEU A 224 12.49 -2.54 -6.60
C LEU A 224 12.01 -2.39 -5.16
N ASN A 225 12.30 -1.27 -4.48
CA ASN A 225 11.67 -1.00 -3.19
C ASN A 225 10.40 -0.13 -3.37
N ASP A 226 9.57 -0.06 -2.33
CA ASP A 226 8.32 0.72 -2.33
C ASP A 226 8.55 2.20 -2.70
N SER A 227 9.69 2.77 -2.31
CA SER A 227 10.07 4.14 -2.64
C SER A 227 10.45 4.29 -4.12
N SER A 228 11.09 3.30 -4.72
CA SER A 228 11.40 3.28 -6.16
C SER A 228 10.11 3.26 -6.97
N ILE A 229 9.16 2.39 -6.65
CA ILE A 229 7.86 2.33 -7.34
C ILE A 229 7.12 3.67 -7.17
N TYR A 230 7.15 4.27 -5.98
CA TYR A 230 6.60 5.61 -5.79
C TYR A 230 7.24 6.65 -6.70
N ARG A 231 8.58 6.69 -6.81
CA ARG A 231 9.31 7.62 -7.69
C ARG A 231 9.00 7.40 -9.17
N ILE A 232 8.80 6.15 -9.59
CA ILE A 232 8.39 5.81 -10.96
C ILE A 232 7.03 6.45 -11.29
N PHE A 233 6.04 6.37 -10.40
CA PHE A 233 4.77 7.07 -10.60
C PHE A 233 4.87 8.59 -10.43
N ARG A 234 5.79 9.10 -9.61
CA ARG A 234 6.06 10.54 -9.54
C ARG A 234 6.53 11.09 -10.87
N ARG A 235 7.47 10.38 -11.50
CA ARG A 235 8.00 10.70 -12.82
C ARG A 235 6.92 10.76 -13.91
N ALA A 236 5.91 9.88 -13.85
CA ALA A 236 4.77 9.96 -14.78
C ALA A 236 4.06 11.33 -14.70
N ASN A 237 3.89 11.90 -13.50
CA ASN A 237 3.29 13.24 -13.36
C ASN A 237 4.19 14.31 -13.97
N GLU A 238 5.51 14.19 -13.81
CA GLU A 238 6.49 15.14 -14.36
C GLU A 238 6.44 15.14 -15.89
N LEU A 239 6.45 13.96 -16.52
CA LEU A 239 6.36 13.81 -17.98
C LEU A 239 5.03 14.28 -18.56
N LEU A 240 3.93 14.08 -17.82
CA LEU A 240 2.60 14.51 -18.21
C LEU A 240 2.26 15.94 -17.79
N ASN A 241 3.17 16.65 -17.11
CA ASN A 241 2.95 17.97 -16.52
C ASN A 241 1.68 18.06 -15.66
N LEU A 242 1.46 17.07 -14.80
CA LEU A 242 0.29 17.01 -13.92
C LEU A 242 0.62 17.45 -12.50
N GLU A 243 -0.29 18.21 -11.88
CA GLU A 243 -0.20 18.61 -10.47
C GLU A 243 -0.63 17.49 -9.50
N VAL A 244 -1.23 16.41 -10.01
CA VAL A 244 -1.70 15.31 -9.19
C VAL A 244 -0.54 14.45 -8.66
N ASN A 245 -0.82 13.70 -7.59
CA ASN A 245 0.16 12.83 -6.97
C ASN A 245 -0.11 11.36 -7.27
N PHE A 246 0.34 10.89 -8.43
CA PHE A 246 0.30 9.46 -8.70
C PHE A 246 1.19 8.66 -7.76
N SER A 247 0.74 7.43 -7.49
CA SER A 247 1.44 6.42 -6.71
C SER A 247 1.16 5.05 -7.33
N GLY A 248 1.78 3.98 -6.82
CA GLY A 248 1.48 2.62 -7.31
C GLY A 248 0.01 2.19 -7.21
N LEU A 249 -0.85 2.93 -6.49
CA LEU A 249 -2.30 2.67 -6.48
C LEU A 249 -3.02 3.32 -7.69
N SER A 250 -2.44 4.34 -8.30
CA SER A 250 -3.03 5.09 -9.41
C SER A 250 -3.30 4.22 -10.64
N ALA A 251 -2.42 3.27 -10.93
CA ALA A 251 -2.66 2.25 -11.96
C ALA A 251 -3.94 1.45 -11.70
N ARG A 252 -4.07 0.89 -10.49
CA ARG A 252 -5.26 0.12 -10.09
C ARG A 252 -6.54 0.93 -10.11
N VAL A 253 -6.52 2.19 -9.64
CA VAL A 253 -7.70 3.07 -9.68
C VAL A 253 -8.11 3.35 -11.12
N GLY A 254 -7.14 3.68 -11.97
CA GLY A 254 -7.33 3.93 -13.39
C GLY A 254 -7.97 2.75 -14.11
N ALA A 255 -7.34 1.57 -13.99
CA ALA A 255 -7.80 0.34 -14.62
C ALA A 255 -9.20 -0.07 -14.12
N THR A 256 -9.47 0.07 -12.83
CA THR A 256 -10.80 -0.21 -12.26
C THR A 256 -11.89 0.66 -12.89
N LYS A 257 -11.61 1.96 -13.05
CA LYS A 257 -12.55 2.89 -13.69
C LYS A 257 -12.73 2.54 -15.16
N GLU A 258 -11.66 2.15 -15.86
CA GLU A 258 -11.72 1.81 -17.28
C GLU A 258 -12.52 0.53 -17.52
N LEU A 259 -12.25 -0.55 -16.78
CA LEU A 259 -13.03 -1.79 -16.84
C LEU A 259 -14.53 -1.52 -16.59
N SER A 260 -14.85 -0.67 -15.62
CA SER A 260 -16.24 -0.29 -15.36
C SER A 260 -16.90 0.45 -16.52
N LYS A 261 -16.15 1.31 -17.25
CA LYS A 261 -16.67 1.96 -18.46
C LYS A 261 -16.87 0.97 -19.60
N CYS A 262 -16.01 -0.05 -19.70
CA CYS A 262 -16.14 -1.15 -20.64
C CYS A 262 -17.28 -2.13 -20.29
N GLY A 263 -18.03 -1.89 -19.21
CA GLY A 263 -19.20 -2.69 -18.84
C GLY A 263 -18.92 -3.87 -17.91
N TYR A 264 -17.67 -4.04 -17.43
CA TYR A 264 -17.36 -5.10 -16.47
C TYR A 264 -18.11 -4.88 -15.16
N THR A 265 -18.65 -5.95 -14.62
CA THR A 265 -19.30 -5.97 -13.32
C THR A 265 -18.29 -5.78 -12.19
N VAL A 266 -18.76 -5.32 -11.03
CA VAL A 266 -17.93 -5.20 -9.83
C VAL A 266 -17.31 -6.53 -9.42
N HIS A 267 -17.99 -7.65 -9.68
CA HIS A 267 -17.47 -8.98 -9.36
C HIS A 267 -16.29 -9.36 -10.26
N GLU A 268 -16.41 -9.18 -11.57
CA GLU A 268 -15.31 -9.43 -12.52
C GLU A 268 -14.12 -8.53 -12.21
N ILE A 269 -14.36 -7.24 -11.93
CA ILE A 269 -13.29 -6.32 -11.51
C ILE A 269 -12.66 -6.82 -10.20
N GLN A 270 -13.46 -7.24 -9.22
CA GLN A 270 -12.96 -7.77 -7.95
C GLN A 270 -12.00 -8.95 -8.17
N GLU A 271 -12.37 -9.87 -9.05
CA GLU A 271 -11.61 -11.06 -9.41
C GLU A 271 -10.31 -10.68 -10.14
N LEU A 272 -10.40 -9.87 -11.20
CA LEU A 272 -9.25 -9.40 -11.98
C LEU A 272 -8.21 -8.67 -11.11
N GLY A 273 -8.66 -7.80 -10.21
CA GLY A 273 -7.74 -7.12 -9.30
C GLY A 273 -7.42 -7.91 -8.03
N ARG A 274 -7.93 -9.13 -7.85
CA ARG A 274 -7.62 -9.98 -6.67
C ARG A 274 -7.92 -9.25 -5.35
N TRP A 275 -9.09 -8.63 -5.26
CA TRP A 275 -9.57 -8.02 -4.02
C TRP A 275 -10.32 -9.05 -3.17
N VAL A 276 -9.99 -9.09 -1.88
CA VAL A 276 -10.68 -9.94 -0.88
C VAL A 276 -12.17 -9.58 -0.76
N SER A 277 -12.54 -8.34 -1.07
CA SER A 277 -13.92 -7.89 -1.02
C SER A 277 -14.22 -6.84 -2.08
N PRO A 278 -15.50 -6.66 -2.46
CA PRO A 278 -15.88 -5.66 -3.46
C PRO A 278 -15.84 -4.23 -2.91
N ALA A 279 -15.35 -4.01 -1.68
CA ALA A 279 -15.31 -2.68 -1.07
C ALA A 279 -14.45 -1.69 -1.88
N MET A 280 -13.23 -2.07 -2.25
CA MET A 280 -12.33 -1.17 -2.98
C MET A 280 -12.74 -0.98 -4.45
N PRO A 281 -13.14 -2.02 -5.20
CA PRO A 281 -13.74 -1.84 -6.52
C PRO A 281 -14.91 -0.85 -6.50
N ASN A 282 -15.87 -1.02 -5.59
CA ASN A 282 -16.98 -0.08 -5.44
C ASN A 282 -16.50 1.34 -5.12
N GLN A 283 -15.48 1.48 -4.27
CA GLN A 283 -14.93 2.79 -3.94
C GLN A 283 -14.35 3.48 -5.19
N TYR A 284 -13.50 2.78 -5.94
CA TYR A 284 -12.79 3.36 -7.09
C TYR A 284 -13.72 3.81 -8.22
N ILE A 285 -14.81 3.09 -8.45
CA ILE A 285 -15.84 3.45 -9.43
C ILE A 285 -16.87 4.47 -8.90
N GLY A 286 -16.73 4.94 -7.66
CA GLY A 286 -17.60 5.98 -7.08
C GLY A 286 -18.84 5.47 -6.33
N ASN A 287 -19.02 4.16 -6.18
CA ASN A 287 -20.10 3.53 -5.39
C ASN A 287 -19.78 3.54 -3.88
N ILE A 288 -19.60 4.74 -3.31
CA ILE A 288 -19.10 4.95 -1.94
C ILE A 288 -19.98 4.26 -0.88
N GLU A 289 -21.31 4.37 -0.97
CA GLU A 289 -22.20 3.71 0.01
C GLU A 289 -22.07 2.19 0.00
N ARG A 290 -22.00 1.59 -1.19
CA ARG A 290 -21.81 0.15 -1.33
C ARG A 290 -20.45 -0.26 -0.76
N SER A 291 -19.41 0.53 -1.01
CA SER A 291 -18.09 0.32 -0.40
C SER A 291 -18.15 0.30 1.12
N GLU A 292 -18.75 1.32 1.75
CA GLU A 292 -18.83 1.42 3.20
C GLU A 292 -19.64 0.27 3.82
N ARG A 293 -20.76 -0.13 3.20
CA ARG A 293 -21.53 -1.31 3.65
C ARG A 293 -20.69 -2.59 3.64
N GLN A 294 -19.83 -2.78 2.64
CA GLN A 294 -18.94 -3.94 2.58
C GLN A 294 -17.84 -3.86 3.64
N LYS A 295 -17.25 -2.68 3.87
CA LYS A 295 -16.25 -2.48 4.94
C LYS A 295 -16.83 -2.77 6.32
N ASP A 296 -18.09 -2.40 6.56
CA ASP A 296 -18.75 -2.62 7.85
C ASP A 296 -18.96 -4.10 8.19
N LYS A 297 -19.13 -4.97 7.18
CA LYS A 297 -19.20 -6.43 7.40
C LYS A 297 -17.91 -6.98 8.03
N PHE A 298 -16.75 -6.45 7.65
CA PHE A 298 -15.46 -6.86 8.20
C PHE A 298 -15.18 -6.26 9.59
N LYS A 299 -15.82 -5.13 9.95
CA LYS A 299 -15.72 -4.57 11.31
C LYS A 299 -16.51 -5.36 12.35
N LYS A 300 -17.56 -6.06 11.91
CA LYS A 300 -18.51 -6.79 12.76
C LYS A 300 -18.19 -8.28 12.95
N LYS A 301 -17.07 -8.79 12.44
CA LYS A 301 -16.57 -10.12 12.84
C LYS A 301 -15.64 -9.97 14.05
N PRO A 302 -16.14 -10.17 15.29
CA PRO A 302 -15.28 -10.69 16.33
C PRO A 302 -14.99 -12.15 15.99
N GLU A 303 -13.71 -12.50 15.91
CA GLU A 303 -13.26 -13.84 16.34
C GLU A 303 -13.16 -13.81 17.86
#